data_AF-S4NM57-F1
#
_entry.id   AF-S4NM57-F1
#
_cell.length_a   1.000
_cell.length_b   1.000
_cell.length_c   1.000
_cell.angle_alpha   90.00
_cell.angle_beta   90.00
_cell.angle_gamma   90.00
#
_symmetry.space_group_name_H-M   'P 1'
#
loop_
_entity.id
_entity.type
_entity.pdbx_description
1 polymer ?
#
loop_
_entity_poly.entity_id
_entity_poly.type
_entity_poly.pdbx_seq_one_letter_code
_entity_poly.pdbx_strand_id
1 'polypeptide(L)' 'MAAVINSQPGRARMGFWNAQIYQLAQKSDSPFHPLNGTTNNSNLYYTGQPGTVYNQASGLGTTDFAKLAEDYK' A
#
# COMPACT_ATOMS: atom_id res chain seq x y z
N MET A 1 6.21 -5.48 -10.16
CA MET A 1 5.78 -4.14 -9.69
C MET A 1 6.96 -3.24 -9.39
N ALA A 2 7.64 -3.38 -8.25
CA ALA A 2 8.78 -2.54 -7.89
C ALA A 2 9.89 -2.49 -8.96
N ALA A 3 10.21 -3.63 -9.59
CA ALA A 3 11.16 -3.68 -10.71
C ALA A 3 10.74 -2.83 -11.92
N VAL A 4 9.43 -2.72 -12.20
CA VAL A 4 8.91 -1.92 -13.31
C VAL A 4 9.06 -0.43 -12.99
N ILE A 5 8.69 -0.01 -11.78
CA ILE A 5 8.88 1.38 -11.32
C ILE A 5 10.36 1.76 -11.37
N ASN A 6 11.25 0.89 -10.87
CA ASN A 6 12.71 1.08 -10.93
C ASN A 6 13.29 1.14 -12.35
N SER A 7 12.61 0.55 -13.34
CA SER A 7 13.08 0.55 -14.73
C SER A 7 12.67 1.79 -15.51
N GLN A 8 11.79 2.65 -14.95
CA GLN A 8 11.33 3.86 -15.63
C GLN A 8 12.47 4.90 -15.75
N PRO A 9 12.61 5.59 -16.89
CA PRO A 9 13.62 6.62 -17.09
C PRO A 9 13.50 7.73 -16.04
N GLY A 10 14.64 8.18 -15.50
CA GLY A 10 14.72 9.29 -14.56
C GLY A 10 14.28 8.98 -13.12
N ARG A 11 13.99 7.71 -12.77
CA ARG A 11 13.61 7.33 -11.41
C ARG A 11 14.80 6.99 -10.52
N ALA A 12 14.74 7.42 -9.26
CA ALA A 12 15.56 6.85 -8.21
C ALA A 12 15.12 5.40 -7.93
N ARG A 13 16.07 4.52 -7.60
CA ARG A 13 15.75 3.15 -7.19
C ARG A 13 15.00 3.18 -5.85
N MET A 14 13.88 2.48 -5.77
CA MET A 14 13.03 2.42 -4.58
C MET A 14 13.74 1.91 -3.32
N GLY A 15 14.80 1.10 -3.46
CA GLY A 15 15.61 0.64 -2.32
C GLY A 15 14.81 -0.09 -1.24
N PHE A 16 15.15 0.13 0.03
CA PHE A 16 14.36 -0.37 1.16
C PHE A 16 13.16 0.54 1.42
N TRP A 17 11.97 0.05 1.09
CA TRP A 17 10.80 0.89 0.85
C TRP A 17 9.73 0.80 1.94
N ASN A 18 9.90 -0.05 2.95
CA ASN A 18 8.90 -0.27 4.00
C ASN A 18 8.50 1.03 4.70
N ALA A 19 9.47 1.82 5.19
CA ALA A 19 9.16 3.08 5.89
C ALA A 19 8.38 4.05 4.99
N GLN A 20 8.75 4.14 3.71
CA GLN A 20 8.14 5.06 2.74
C GLN A 20 6.69 4.65 2.45
N ILE A 21 6.40 3.36 2.24
CA ILE A 21 5.02 2.94 1.96
C ILE A 21 4.08 3.14 3.14
N TYR A 22 4.57 3.03 4.38
CA TYR A 22 3.77 3.35 5.56
C TYR A 22 3.50 4.85 5.70
N GLN A 23 4.39 5.72 5.19
CA GLN A 23 4.15 7.16 5.11
C GLN A 23 3.13 7.47 3.99
N LEU A 24 3.30 6.88 2.81
CA LEU A 24 2.38 7.07 1.68
C LEU A 24 0.97 6.58 1.99
N ALA A 25 0.83 5.48 2.75
CA ALA A 25 -0.47 4.94 3.16
C ALA A 25 -1.29 5.87 4.07
N GLN A 26 -0.66 6.86 4.72
CA GLN A 26 -1.33 7.81 5.60
C GLN A 26 -1.83 9.06 4.85
N LYS A 27 -1.48 9.23 3.58
CA LYS A 27 -1.94 10.37 2.77
C LYS A 27 -3.43 10.21 2.44
N SER A 28 -4.13 11.34 2.32
CA SER A 28 -5.52 11.36 1.87
C SER A 28 -5.69 10.79 0.46
N ASP A 29 -4.73 11.06 -0.43
CA ASP A 29 -4.63 10.46 -1.77
C ASP A 29 -3.61 9.32 -1.79
N SER A 30 -3.76 8.37 -0.87
CA SER A 30 -2.87 7.21 -0.74
C SER A 30 -2.98 6.31 -1.98
N PRO A 31 -1.86 5.73 -2.47
CA PRO A 31 -1.88 4.69 -3.50
C PRO A 31 -2.31 3.32 -2.93
N PHE A 32 -2.51 3.21 -1.61
CA PHE A 32 -2.94 1.99 -0.95
C PHE A 32 -4.42 2.05 -0.57
N HIS A 33 -5.11 0.92 -0.77
CA HIS A 33 -6.51 0.72 -0.42
C HIS A 33 -6.60 -0.36 0.67
N PRO A 34 -6.72 0.03 1.96
CA PRO A 34 -6.77 -0.90 3.07
C PRO A 34 -7.97 -1.85 2.98
N LEU A 35 -7.72 -3.15 3.13
CA LEU A 35 -8.77 -4.17 3.25
C LEU A 35 -9.13 -4.35 4.74
N ASN A 36 -9.76 -3.33 5.32
CA ASN A 36 -10.05 -3.23 6.76
C ASN A 36 -11.54 -3.34 7.12
N GLY A 37 -12.35 -3.95 6.24
CA GLY A 37 -13.75 -4.27 6.53
C GLY A 37 -13.91 -5.34 7.60
N THR A 38 -14.90 -5.17 8.48
CA THR A 38 -15.32 -6.19 9.46
C THR A 38 -16.37 -7.15 8.93
N THR A 39 -16.97 -6.85 7.78
CA THR A 39 -17.97 -7.65 7.09
C THR A 39 -17.46 -8.13 5.73
N ASN A 40 -18.07 -9.18 5.16
CA ASN A 40 -17.69 -9.78 3.87
C ASN A 40 -16.20 -10.23 3.84
N ASN A 41 -15.73 -10.79 4.95
CA ASN A 41 -14.39 -11.32 5.11
C ASN A 41 -14.46 -12.81 5.47
N SER A 42 -13.63 -13.63 4.84
CA SER A 42 -13.51 -15.06 5.14
C SER A 42 -12.41 -15.39 6.17
N ASN A 43 -11.67 -14.39 6.65
CA ASN A 43 -10.63 -14.56 7.66
C ASN A 43 -11.23 -14.65 9.07
N LEU A 44 -11.02 -15.79 9.73
CA LEU A 44 -11.57 -16.11 11.04
C LEU A 44 -10.79 -15.49 12.22
N TYR A 45 -9.53 -15.08 12.00
CA TYR A 45 -8.63 -14.66 13.07
C TYR A 45 -8.17 -13.21 12.97
N TYR A 46 -8.01 -12.71 11.75
CA TYR A 46 -7.56 -11.36 11.47
C TYR A 46 -8.59 -10.65 10.61
N THR A 47 -9.62 -10.11 11.26
CA THR A 47 -10.64 -9.27 10.63
C THR A 47 -10.14 -7.83 10.46
N GLY A 48 -10.88 -7.02 9.70
CA GLY A 48 -10.60 -5.60 9.57
C GLY A 48 -10.65 -4.85 10.89
N GLN A 49 -9.81 -3.82 11.00
CA GLN A 49 -9.89 -2.80 12.05
C GLN A 49 -10.32 -1.48 11.40
N PRO A 50 -11.59 -1.08 11.54
CA PRO A 50 -12.07 0.17 10.96
C PRO A 50 -11.24 1.36 11.44
N GLY A 51 -10.87 2.26 10.53
CA GLY A 51 -10.11 3.47 10.85
C GLY A 51 -8.59 3.28 10.91
N THR A 52 -8.06 2.08 10.68
CA THR A 52 -6.61 1.86 10.52
C THR A 52 -6.24 1.66 9.05
N VAL A 53 -4.98 1.92 8.71
CA VAL A 53 -4.43 1.65 7.36
C VAL A 53 -3.83 0.25 7.26
N TYR A 54 -3.45 -0.35 8.38
CA TYR A 54 -2.80 -1.65 8.45
C TYR A 54 -3.79 -2.73 8.88
N ASN A 55 -3.73 -3.86 8.21
CA ASN A 55 -4.41 -5.10 8.55
C ASN A 55 -3.38 -6.23 8.72
N GLN A 56 -3.52 -7.07 9.74
CA GLN A 56 -2.58 -8.18 9.98
C GLN A 56 -2.61 -9.24 8.87
N ALA A 57 -3.75 -9.43 8.20
CA ALA A 57 -3.90 -10.39 7.12
C ALA A 57 -3.46 -9.84 5.76
N SER A 58 -3.70 -8.56 5.48
CA SER A 58 -3.49 -7.97 4.15
C SER A 58 -2.48 -6.82 4.09
N GLY A 59 -1.83 -6.49 5.20
CA GLY A 59 -0.92 -5.34 5.29
C GLY A 59 -1.64 -4.03 4.96
N LEU A 60 -1.12 -3.29 3.98
CA LEU A 60 -1.70 -2.04 3.49
C LEU A 60 -2.86 -2.25 2.49
N GLY A 61 -3.24 -3.50 2.22
CA GLY A 61 -4.30 -3.86 1.27
C GLY A 61 -3.80 -3.92 -0.18
N THR A 62 -4.60 -3.42 -1.13
CA THR A 62 -4.24 -3.39 -2.55
C THR A 62 -3.53 -2.09 -2.92
N THR A 63 -2.79 -2.09 -4.02
CA THR A 63 -2.00 -0.94 -4.48
C THR A 63 -2.47 -0.47 -5.84
N ASP A 64 -2.75 0.83 -5.97
CA ASP A 64 -2.79 1.54 -7.25
C ASP A 64 -1.35 1.81 -7.69
N PHE A 65 -0.96 1.13 -8.77
CA PHE A 65 0.41 1.16 -9.24
C PHE A 65 0.77 2.42 -10.01
N ALA A 66 -0.21 3.07 -10.65
CA ALA A 66 0.04 4.32 -11.34
C ALA A 66 0.31 5.43 -10.33
N LYS A 67 -0.50 5.50 -9.26
CA LYS A 67 -0.28 6.43 -8.15
C LYS A 67 1.00 6.14 -7.39
N LEU A 68 1.28 4.87 -7.07
CA LEU A 68 2.53 4.52 -6.41
C LEU A 68 3.73 4.91 -7.27
N ALA A 69 3.67 4.66 -8.58
CA ALA A 69 4.72 5.12 -9.47
C ALA A 69 4.81 6.65 -9.44
N GLU A 70 3.72 7.41 -9.42
CA GLU A 70 3.78 8.86 -9.31
C GLU A 70 4.43 9.37 -8.02
N ASP A 71 4.11 8.78 -6.87
CA ASP A 71 4.67 9.15 -5.57
C ASP A 71 6.20 8.92 -5.47
N TYR A 72 6.76 8.02 -6.28
CA TYR A 72 8.20 7.75 -6.34
C TYR A 72 8.92 8.55 -7.46
N LYS A 73 8.30 9.58 -8.05
CA LYS A 73 8.94 10.45 -9.06
C LYS A 73 9.98 11.34 -8.38
#